data_AF-A0A0F0GEJ4-F1
#
_entry.id   AF-A0A0F0GEJ4-F1
#
_cell.length_a   1.000
_cell.length_b   1.000
_cell.length_c   1.000
_cell.angle_alpha   90.00
_cell.angle_beta   90.00
_cell.angle_gamma   90.00
#
_symmetry.space_group_name_H-M   'P 1'
#
loop_
_entity.id
_entity.type
_entity.pdbx_description
1 polymer ?
#
loop_
_entity_poly.entity_id
_entity_poly.type
_entity_poly.pdbx_seq_one_letter_code
_entity_poly.pdbx_strand_id
1 'polypeptide(L)' 'GLDLTAFVLFSSAAGTLSSPGQGNYAAANVFLDTLATQRRAQGIAATALAWGPWADSSGMVGSLDELDVQRMNRSG' A
#
# COMPACT_ATOMS: atom_id res chain seq x y z
N GLY A 1 -1.38 -16.78 19.89
CA GLY A 1 -0.73 -15.72 19.08
C GLY A 1 0.12 -14.86 20.01
N LEU A 2 1.11 -14.16 19.48
CA LEU A 2 1.87 -13.17 20.26
C LEU A 2 0.94 -12.02 20.67
N ASP A 3 1.06 -11.54 21.90
CA ASP A 3 0.32 -10.38 22.41
C ASP A 3 0.98 -9.09 21.91
N LEU A 4 0.70 -8.75 20.65
CA LEU A 4 1.25 -7.57 19.99
C LEU A 4 0.40 -6.35 20.30
N THR A 5 1.05 -5.27 20.76
CA THR A 5 0.41 -3.95 20.90
C THR A 5 0.14 -3.30 19.55
N ALA A 6 0.91 -3.66 18.51
CA ALA A 6 0.71 -3.20 17.14
C ALA A 6 1.18 -4.25 16.12
N PHE A 7 0.46 -4.33 15.00
CA PHE A 7 0.85 -5.09 13.81
C PHE A 7 0.53 -4.22 12.60
N VAL A 8 1.54 -3.62 11.99
CA VAL A 8 1.38 -2.59 10.96
C VAL A 8 1.84 -3.13 9.61
N LEU A 9 0.95 -3.08 8.62
CA LEU A 9 1.20 -3.44 7.22
C LEU A 9 1.31 -2.16 6.41
N PHE A 10 2.35 -2.07 5.59
CA PHE A 10 2.52 -0.99 4.62
C PHE A 10 1.86 -1.44 3.31
N SER A 11 0.67 -0.92 3.06
CA SER A 11 -0.07 -1.09 1.81
C SER A 11 0.15 0.14 0.93
N SER A 12 -0.52 0.19 -0.23
CA SER A 12 -0.44 1.29 -1.17
C SER A 12 -1.82 1.69 -1.68
N ALA A 13 -2.01 2.99 -1.89
CA ALA A 13 -3.19 3.52 -2.56
C ALA A 13 -3.39 2.95 -3.97
N ALA A 14 -2.36 2.35 -4.59
CA ALA A 14 -2.48 1.59 -5.84
C ALA A 14 -3.43 0.38 -5.76
N GLY A 15 -3.74 -0.11 -4.54
CA GLY A 15 -4.73 -1.16 -4.34
C GLY A 15 -6.19 -0.69 -4.58
N THR A 16 -6.46 0.61 -4.40
CA THR A 16 -7.79 1.20 -4.54
C THR A 16 -7.92 2.10 -5.78
N LEU A 17 -6.83 2.73 -6.20
CA LEU A 17 -6.74 3.56 -7.39
C LEU A 17 -6.18 2.76 -8.56
N SER A 18 -6.86 2.79 -9.70
CA SER A 18 -6.39 2.13 -10.92
C SER A 18 -5.04 2.71 -11.37
N SER A 19 -4.02 1.85 -11.42
CA SER A 19 -2.70 2.19 -11.96
C SER A 19 -2.36 1.19 -13.07
N PRO A 20 -2.50 1.59 -14.36
CA PRO A 20 -2.20 0.72 -15.49
C PRO A 20 -0.78 0.15 -15.39
N GLY A 21 -0.63 -1.16 -15.58
CA GLY A 21 0.65 -1.87 -15.45
C GLY A 21 0.98 -2.38 -14.05
N GLN A 22 0.22 -1.99 -13.01
CA GLN A 22 0.48 -2.37 -11.61
C GLN A 22 -0.52 -3.38 -11.04
N GLY A 23 -1.19 -4.19 -11.87
CA GLY A 23 -2.23 -5.12 -11.42
C GLY A 23 -1.76 -6.11 -10.34
N ASN A 24 -0.57 -6.69 -10.49
CA ASN A 24 0.01 -7.60 -9.50
C ASN A 24 0.33 -6.88 -8.17
N TYR A 25 0.84 -5.65 -8.26
CA TYR A 25 1.15 -4.82 -7.11
C TYR A 25 -0.12 -4.38 -6.37
N ALA A 26 -1.15 -3.96 -7.11
CA ALA A 26 -2.46 -3.62 -6.56
C ALA A 26 -3.08 -4.81 -5.82
N ALA A 27 -3.07 -6.01 -6.42
CA ALA A 27 -3.60 -7.22 -5.81
C ALA A 27 -2.89 -7.57 -4.49
N ALA A 28 -1.56 -7.45 -4.45
CA ALA A 28 -0.78 -7.68 -3.24
C ALA A 28 -1.16 -6.69 -2.12
N ASN A 29 -1.35 -5.41 -2.45
CA ASN A 29 -1.70 -4.39 -1.47
C ASN A 29 -3.14 -4.53 -0.96
N VAL A 30 -4.11 -4.85 -1.83
CA VAL A 30 -5.48 -5.18 -1.41
C VAL A 30 -5.52 -6.40 -0.48
N PHE A 31 -4.65 -7.38 -0.71
CA PHE A 31 -4.50 -8.51 0.21
C PHE A 31 -4.05 -8.05 1.60
N LEU A 32 -3.10 -7.12 1.71
CA LEU A 32 -2.66 -6.56 3.01
C LEU A 32 -3.81 -5.84 3.73
N ASP A 33 -4.60 -5.05 3.01
CA ASP A 33 -5.75 -4.33 3.57
C ASP A 33 -6.82 -5.30 4.08
N THR A 34 -7.06 -6.37 3.32
CA THR A 34 -8.01 -7.43 3.67
C THR A 34 -7.51 -8.25 4.86
N LEU A 35 -6.22 -8.57 4.90
CA LEU A 35 -5.60 -9.28 6.01
C LEU A 35 -5.71 -8.49 7.32
N ALA A 36 -5.47 -7.19 7.29
CA ALA A 36 -5.67 -6.35 8.48
C ALA A 36 -7.13 -6.36 8.94
N THR A 37 -8.08 -6.31 8.02
CA THR A 37 -9.51 -6.40 8.32
C THR A 37 -9.88 -7.76 8.92
N GLN A 38 -9.41 -8.85 8.35
CA GLN A 38 -9.63 -10.21 8.85
C GLN A 38 -9.05 -10.39 10.26
N ARG A 39 -7.84 -9.89 10.51
CA ARG A 39 -7.20 -9.94 11.83
C ARG A 39 -7.99 -9.16 12.88
N ARG A 40 -8.45 -7.95 12.55
CA ARG A 40 -9.31 -7.17 13.45
C ARG A 40 -10.63 -7.87 13.74
N ALA A 41 -11.24 -8.53 12.75
CA ALA A 41 -12.45 -9.33 12.95
C ALA A 41 -12.21 -10.53 13.90
N GLN A 42 -10.97 -11.00 14.03
CA GLN A 42 -10.56 -12.02 14.99
C GLN A 42 -10.12 -11.44 16.35
N GLY A 43 -10.27 -10.13 16.57
CA GLY A 43 -9.92 -9.47 17.83
C GLY A 43 -8.43 -9.29 18.08
N ILE A 44 -7.58 -9.46 17.07
CA ILE A 44 -6.12 -9.29 17.19
C ILE A 44 -5.64 -8.04 16.45
N ALA A 45 -4.57 -7.44 16.97
CA ALA A 45 -4.01 -6.20 16.43
C ALA A 45 -3.66 -6.35 14.94
N ALA A 46 -4.12 -5.36 14.15
CA ALA A 46 -3.69 -5.11 12.78
C ALA A 46 -4.12 -3.72 12.28
N THR A 47 -3.21 -3.06 11.58
CA THR A 47 -3.44 -1.80 10.85
C THR A 47 -2.76 -1.89 9.50
N ALA A 48 -3.46 -1.58 8.41
CA ALA A 48 -2.86 -1.39 7.09
C ALA A 48 -2.89 0.10 6.74
N LEU A 49 -1.76 0.63 6.28
CA LEU A 49 -1.60 2.02 5.86
C LEU A 49 -1.42 2.05 4.35
N ALA A 50 -2.41 2.56 3.62
CA ALA A 50 -2.37 2.69 2.16
C ALA A 50 -1.61 3.96 1.76
N TRP A 51 -0.29 3.83 1.61
CA TRP A 51 0.57 4.96 1.27
C TRP A 51 0.42 5.40 -0.19
N GLY A 52 0.45 6.70 -0.42
CA GLY A 52 0.82 7.28 -1.71
C GLY A 52 2.35 7.28 -1.91
N PRO A 53 2.85 7.91 -2.98
CA PRO A 53 4.29 8.08 -3.19
C PRO A 53 4.94 8.79 -2.01
N TRP A 54 6.12 8.34 -1.61
CA TRP A 54 6.91 9.02 -0.59
C TRP A 54 7.76 10.12 -1.26
N ALA A 55 8.05 11.20 -0.52
CA ALA A 55 8.74 12.37 -1.06
C ALA A 55 10.21 12.10 -1.40
N ASP A 56 10.82 11.09 -0.77
CA ASP A 56 12.15 10.63 -1.14
C ASP A 56 12.06 9.75 -2.39
N SER A 57 12.83 10.10 -3.41
CA SER A 57 12.93 9.32 -4.65
C SER A 57 13.74 8.04 -4.46
N SER A 58 14.35 7.80 -3.29
CA SER A 58 14.97 6.51 -3.00
C SER A 58 13.91 5.43 -2.69
N GLY A 59 14.06 4.22 -3.25
CA GLY A 59 13.14 3.08 -3.02
C GLY A 59 12.27 2.70 -4.23
N MET A 60 11.02 2.27 -4.01
CA MET A 60 10.11 1.77 -5.08
C MET A 60 9.82 2.78 -6.20
N VAL A 61 10.02 4.06 -5.94
CA VAL A 61 9.80 5.17 -6.89
C VAL A 61 11.13 5.59 -7.56
N GLY A 62 12.27 5.02 -7.14
CA GLY A 62 13.59 5.45 -7.61
C GLY A 62 13.96 5.05 -9.02
N SER A 63 13.19 4.14 -9.63
CA SER A 63 13.29 3.81 -11.06
C SER A 63 12.20 4.46 -11.90
N LEU A 64 11.31 5.28 -11.30
CA LEU A 64 10.27 5.97 -12.04
C LEU A 64 10.85 7.28 -12.58
N ASP A 65 10.79 7.45 -13.90
CA ASP A 65 11.17 8.70 -14.54
C ASP A 65 10.18 9.81 -14.16
N GLU A 66 10.59 11.06 -14.33
CA GLU A 66 9.82 12.24 -13.92
C GLU A 66 8.41 12.29 -14.56
N LEU A 67 8.26 11.70 -15.75
CA LEU A 67 6.97 11.54 -16.43
C LEU A 67 6.03 10.57 -15.73
N ASP A 68 6.56 9.50 -15.11
CA ASP A 68 5.77 8.53 -14.36
C ASP A 68 5.32 9.12 -13.02
N VAL A 69 6.20 9.88 -12.36
CA VAL A 69 5.86 10.65 -11.14
C VAL A 69 4.76 11.68 -11.43
N GLN A 70 4.85 12.42 -12.55
CA GLN A 70 3.83 13.40 -12.95
C GLN A 70 2.49 12.77 -13.34
N ARG A 71 2.47 11.52 -13.82
CA ARG A 71 1.22 10.78 -14.05
C ARG A 71 0.57 10.38 -12.73
N MET A 72 1.35 9.87 -11.79
CA MET A 72 0.86 9.50 -10.46
C MET A 72 0.27 10.70 -9.70
N ASN A 73 0.92 11.87 -9.78
CA ASN A 73 0.43 13.11 -9.15
C ASN A 73 -0.88 13.65 -9.77
N ARG A 74 -1.21 13.29 -11.02
CA ARG A 74 -2.46 13.70 -11.69
C ARG A 74 -3.63 12.76 -11.42
N SER A 75 -3.38 11.58 -10.85
CA SER A 75 -4.41 10.58 -10.53
C SER A 75 -4.88 10.65 -9.07
N GLY A 76 -4.45 11.66 -8.31
CA GLY A 76 -4.88 11.95 -6.94
C GLY A 76 -5.80 13.15 -6.86
#